data_AF-A0A7S2HH81-F1
#
_entry.id   AF-A0A7S2HH81-F1
#
_cell.length_a   1.000
_cell.length_b   1.000
_cell.length_c   1.000
_cell.angle_alpha   90.00
_cell.angle_beta   90.00
_cell.angle_gamma   90.00
#
_symmetry.space_group_name_H-M   'P 1'
#
loop_
_entity.id
_entity.type
_entity.pdbx_description
1 polymer ?
#
loop_
_entity_poly.entity_id
_entity_poly.type
_entity_poly.pdbx_seq_one_letter_code
_entity_poly.pdbx_strand_id
1 'polypeptide(L)'
;RAPRQLALPGFLATSRTAQELSMVQALLCWNVPVASSSCCRFHAYCNEARARFTELIEQKCVPQFEPISEAQCLRCGLLSEGWSDDLGQDTGDLNCVVCATPLTRRPDPPTPRANIVHL
;
A
#
# COMPACT_ATOMS: atom_id res chain seq x y z
N ARG A 1 17.29 -7.20 20.84
CA ARG A 1 16.13 -7.04 19.93
C ARG A 1 16.67 -7.12 18.51
N ALA A 2 16.08 -7.93 17.62
CA ALA A 2 16.51 -7.98 16.22
C ALA A 2 16.31 -6.60 15.55
N PRO A 3 17.18 -6.21 14.59
CA PRO A 3 16.99 -4.99 13.83
C PRO A 3 15.68 -5.03 13.04
N ARG A 4 14.97 -3.89 12.95
CA ARG A 4 13.76 -3.78 12.13
C ARG A 4 14.17 -3.67 10.66
N GLN A 5 13.77 -4.65 9.86
CA GLN A 5 13.95 -4.65 8.41
C GLN A 5 12.66 -4.17 7.74
N LEU A 6 12.77 -3.39 6.67
CA LEU A 6 11.63 -3.00 5.83
C LEU A 6 11.17 -4.18 4.98
N ALA A 7 9.86 -4.26 4.71
CA ALA A 7 9.29 -5.29 3.84
C ALA A 7 9.87 -5.24 2.41
N LEU A 8 10.23 -4.04 1.93
CA LEU A 8 10.97 -3.83 0.68
C LEU A 8 12.35 -3.21 0.98
N PRO A 9 13.42 -4.02 1.06
CA PRO A 9 14.77 -3.49 1.20
C PRO A 9 15.11 -2.53 0.05
N GLY A 10 15.69 -1.37 0.39
CA GLY A 10 16.04 -0.32 -0.57
C GLY A 10 14.99 0.78 -0.75
N PHE A 11 13.83 0.65 -0.12
CA PHE A 11 12.80 1.70 -0.08
C PHE A 11 12.92 2.55 1.19
N LEU A 12 12.32 3.74 1.14
CA LEU A 12 12.10 4.57 2.33
C LEU A 12 10.97 3.99 3.19
N ALA A 13 11.06 4.17 4.50
CA ALA A 13 9.93 3.85 5.38
C ALA A 13 8.79 4.85 5.15
N THR A 14 7.55 4.36 5.00
CA THR A 14 6.37 5.23 4.97
C THR A 14 6.24 5.99 6.28
N SER A 15 6.20 7.32 6.22
CA SER A 15 6.03 8.18 7.39
C SER A 15 4.72 7.86 8.12
N ARG A 16 4.72 8.03 9.45
CA ARG A 16 3.53 7.76 10.26
C ARG A 16 2.29 8.53 9.78
N THR A 17 2.43 9.81 9.50
CA THR A 17 1.34 10.65 8.98
C THR A 17 0.81 10.11 7.65
N ALA A 18 1.69 9.63 6.76
CA ALA A 18 1.24 9.01 5.51
C ALA A 18 0.50 7.69 5.74
N GLN A 19 0.92 6.87 6.71
CA GLN A 19 0.19 5.64 7.09
C GLN A 19 -1.21 5.99 7.62
N GLU A 20 -1.32 6.99 8.50
CA GLU A 20 -2.60 7.43 9.07
C GLU A 20 -3.55 7.98 8.00
N LEU A 21 -3.05 8.84 7.11
CA LEU A 21 -3.85 9.40 6.02
C LEU A 21 -4.25 8.35 4.97
N SER A 22 -3.34 7.43 4.61
CA SER A 22 -3.68 6.35 3.68
C SER A 22 -4.71 5.39 4.26
N MET A 23 -4.68 5.14 5.58
CA MET A 23 -5.74 4.38 6.24
C MET A 23 -7.08 5.12 6.16
N VAL A 24 -7.13 6.42 6.45
CA VAL A 24 -8.36 7.20 6.33
C VAL A 24 -8.89 7.18 4.89
N GLN A 25 -8.02 7.31 3.90
CA GLN A 25 -8.42 7.21 2.49
C GLN A 25 -9.03 5.85 2.17
N ALA A 26 -8.42 4.75 2.64
CA ALA A 26 -8.98 3.40 2.46
C ALA A 26 -10.35 3.26 3.13
N LEU A 27 -10.52 3.80 4.35
CA LEU A 27 -11.81 3.82 5.04
C LEU A 27 -12.87 4.57 4.24
N LEU A 28 -12.53 5.73 3.66
CA LEU A 28 -13.48 6.55 2.88
C LEU A 28 -13.97 5.85 1.60
N CYS A 29 -13.27 4.83 1.12
CA CYS A 29 -13.71 4.01 -0.02
C CYS A 29 -14.74 2.94 0.37
N TRP A 30 -15.04 2.76 1.65
CA TRP A 30 -16.01 1.78 2.12
C TRP A 30 -17.38 2.41 2.34
N ASN A 31 -18.44 1.66 2.09
CA ASN A 31 -19.80 2.05 2.46
C ASN A 31 -20.26 1.17 3.62
N VAL A 32 -19.99 1.59 4.86
CA VAL A 32 -20.21 0.77 6.06
C VAL A 32 -21.51 1.15 6.79
N PRO A 33 -22.17 0.21 7.49
CA PRO A 33 -23.28 0.52 8.37
C PRO A 33 -22.83 1.43 9.54
N VAL A 34 -23.62 2.48 9.83
CA VAL A 34 -23.37 3.36 10.99
C VAL A 34 -24.31 2.97 12.12
N ALA A 35 -23.83 2.16 13.06
CA ALA A 35 -24.60 1.76 14.23
C ALA A 35 -24.93 2.96 15.15
N SER A 36 -26.11 2.96 15.76
CA SER A 36 -26.54 4.01 16.70
C SER A 36 -25.67 4.13 17.95
N SER A 37 -24.94 3.07 18.31
CA SER A 37 -23.96 3.06 19.41
C SER A 37 -22.63 3.73 19.06
N SER A 38 -22.40 4.08 17.79
CA SER A 38 -21.19 4.79 17.38
C SER A 38 -21.30 6.27 17.72
N CYS A 39 -20.27 6.83 18.37
CA CYS A 39 -20.29 8.24 18.72
C CYS A 39 -20.18 9.17 17.50
N CYS A 40 -19.61 8.70 16.38
CA CYS A 40 -19.61 9.40 15.11
C CYS A 40 -19.35 8.43 13.93
N ARG A 41 -19.46 8.91 12.68
CA ARG A 41 -19.19 8.10 11.47
C ARG A 41 -17.76 7.58 11.46
N PHE A 42 -16.76 8.41 11.75
CA PHE A 42 -15.36 7.99 11.80
C PHE A 42 -15.17 6.76 12.70
N HIS A 43 -15.75 6.77 13.91
CA HIS A 43 -15.66 5.63 14.81
C HIS A 43 -16.46 4.40 14.33
N ALA A 44 -17.55 4.57 13.57
CA ALA A 44 -18.21 3.45 12.91
C ALA A 44 -17.29 2.77 11.87
N TYR A 45 -16.61 3.56 11.04
CA TYR A 45 -15.60 3.05 10.08
C TYR A 45 -14.41 2.38 10.77
N CYS A 46 -13.88 2.98 11.85
CA CYS A 46 -12.80 2.37 12.62
C CYS A 46 -13.23 1.05 13.29
N ASN A 47 -14.47 0.97 13.78
CA ASN A 47 -15.00 -0.26 14.37
C ASN A 47 -15.13 -1.37 13.33
N GLU A 48 -15.66 -1.05 12.14
CA GLU A 48 -15.76 -1.99 11.02
C GLU A 48 -14.36 -2.47 10.58
N ALA A 49 -13.42 -1.55 10.38
CA ALA A 49 -12.05 -1.89 10.01
C ALA A 49 -11.36 -2.75 11.07
N ARG A 50 -11.54 -2.44 12.35
CA ARG A 50 -11.02 -3.26 13.45
C ARG A 50 -11.56 -4.69 13.39
N ALA A 51 -12.85 -4.88 13.14
CA ALA A 51 -13.44 -6.21 13.02
C ALA A 51 -12.81 -7.00 11.86
N ARG A 52 -12.68 -6.38 10.69
CA ARG A 52 -12.03 -6.99 9.51
C ARG A 52 -10.55 -7.32 9.77
N PHE A 53 -9.82 -6.45 10.45
CA PHE A 53 -8.43 -6.72 10.82
C PHE A 53 -8.30 -7.88 11.82
N THR A 54 -9.20 -7.99 12.81
CA THR A 54 -9.23 -9.13 13.72
C THR A 54 -9.41 -10.43 12.95
N GLU A 55 -10.37 -10.48 12.01
CA GLU A 55 -10.60 -11.64 11.16
C GLU A 55 -9.37 -11.98 10.29
N LEU A 56 -8.72 -10.98 9.68
CA LEU A 56 -7.52 -11.18 8.86
C LEU A 56 -6.33 -11.72 9.67
N ILE A 57 -6.16 -11.28 10.92
CA ILE A 57 -5.09 -11.76 11.80
C ILE A 57 -5.30 -13.23 12.19
N GLU A 58 -6.55 -13.67 12.29
CA GLU A 58 -6.90 -15.06 12.62
C GLU A 58 -6.77 -16.02 11.42
N GLN A 59 -6.60 -15.50 10.20
CA GLN A 59 -6.41 -16.33 9.01
C GLN A 59 -5.03 -17.00 9.00
N LYS A 60 -4.91 -18.08 8.20
CA LYS A 60 -3.61 -18.72 7.94
C LYS A 60 -2.67 -17.74 7.26
N CYS A 61 -1.37 -17.84 7.57
CA CYS A 61 -0.34 -17.02 6.94
C CYS A 61 -0.43 -17.11 5.41
N VAL A 62 -0.28 -15.97 4.75
CA VAL A 62 -0.22 -15.85 3.28
C VAL A 62 1.26 -15.69 2.90
N PRO A 63 1.96 -16.74 2.45
CA PRO A 63 3.43 -16.72 2.33
C PRO A 63 3.97 -15.73 1.28
N GLN A 64 3.12 -15.31 0.35
CA GLN A 64 3.47 -14.42 -0.77
C GLN A 64 2.87 -13.02 -0.60
N PHE A 65 2.55 -12.62 0.63
CA PHE A 65 2.06 -11.28 0.90
C PHE A 65 3.21 -10.27 0.79
N GLU A 66 3.20 -9.47 -0.28
CA GLU A 66 4.21 -8.43 -0.54
C GLU A 66 3.56 -7.06 -0.79
N PRO A 67 4.22 -5.94 -0.43
CA PRO A 67 3.72 -4.61 -0.77
C PRO A 67 3.82 -4.33 -2.27
N ILE A 68 2.90 -3.53 -2.79
CA ILE A 68 3.00 -2.93 -4.13
C ILE A 68 4.30 -2.11 -4.21
N SER A 69 5.09 -2.27 -5.28
CA SER A 69 6.46 -1.72 -5.33
C SER A 69 6.83 -1.01 -6.64
N GLU A 70 5.84 -0.60 -7.44
CA GLU A 70 6.08 0.06 -8.72
C GLU A 70 6.56 1.52 -8.53
N ALA A 71 5.94 2.24 -7.59
CA ALA A 71 6.25 3.62 -7.22
C ALA A 71 6.64 3.78 -5.77
N GLN A 72 7.44 4.81 -5.47
CA GLN A 72 7.49 5.37 -4.13
C GLN A 72 7.53 6.90 -4.15
N CYS A 73 6.80 7.53 -3.21
CA CYS A 73 6.95 8.93 -2.89
C CYS A 73 8.26 9.19 -2.14
N LEU A 74 9.16 10.00 -2.70
CA LEU A 74 10.45 10.31 -2.07
C LEU A 74 10.33 11.17 -0.80
N ARG A 75 9.18 11.83 -0.58
CA ARG A 75 8.95 12.66 0.60
C ARG A 75 8.43 11.87 1.79
N CYS A 76 7.41 11.05 1.58
CA CYS A 76 6.69 10.39 2.66
C CYS A 76 6.80 8.87 2.67
N GLY A 77 7.50 8.28 1.69
CA GLY A 77 7.73 6.84 1.57
C GLY A 77 6.52 6.01 1.14
N LEU A 78 5.37 6.63 0.87
CA LEU A 78 4.16 5.92 0.44
C LEU A 78 4.39 5.23 -0.91
N LEU A 79 3.95 3.98 -1.01
CA LEU A 79 4.03 3.16 -2.21
C LEU A 79 2.76 3.35 -3.06
N SER A 80 2.86 3.16 -4.38
CA SER A 80 1.71 3.23 -5.29
C SER A 80 1.82 2.19 -6.40
N GLU A 81 0.65 1.74 -6.86
CA GLU A 81 0.45 1.01 -8.13
C GLU A 81 0.27 2.01 -9.28
N GLY A 82 0.39 1.52 -10.51
CA GLY A 82 -0.25 2.10 -11.68
C GLY A 82 0.62 3.01 -12.53
N TRP A 83 1.92 2.76 -12.65
CA TRP A 83 2.74 3.55 -13.59
C TRP A 83 2.34 3.37 -15.05
N SER A 84 1.79 2.22 -15.39
CA SER A 84 1.30 1.90 -16.72
C SER A 84 -0.21 1.79 -16.73
N ASP A 85 -0.85 2.32 -17.78
CA ASP A 85 -2.22 1.95 -18.11
C ASP A 85 -2.31 0.48 -18.57
N ASP A 86 -3.53 0.00 -18.85
CA ASP A 86 -3.76 -1.36 -19.37
C ASP A 86 -3.02 -1.66 -20.70
N LEU A 87 -2.51 -0.62 -21.37
CA LEU A 87 -1.76 -0.69 -22.63
C LEU A 87 -0.24 -0.58 -22.42
N GLY A 88 0.23 -0.50 -21.17
CA GLY A 88 1.65 -0.36 -20.86
C GLY A 88 2.22 1.06 -21.08
N GLN A 89 1.38 2.06 -21.35
CA GLN A 89 1.82 3.44 -21.55
C GLN A 89 2.05 4.09 -20.19
N ASP A 90 3.22 4.71 -20.06
CA ASP A 90 3.54 5.54 -18.89
C ASP A 90 2.56 6.70 -18.84
N THR A 91 1.71 6.69 -17.82
CA THR A 91 0.65 7.71 -17.70
C THR A 91 1.21 9.08 -17.33
N GLY A 92 2.50 9.17 -16.96
CA GLY A 92 3.21 10.41 -16.68
C GLY A 92 2.72 11.09 -15.39
N ASP A 93 3.68 11.51 -14.57
CA ASP A 93 3.48 12.37 -13.39
C ASP A 93 2.39 11.94 -12.41
N LEU A 94 2.51 10.73 -11.88
CA LEU A 94 1.73 10.33 -10.71
C LEU A 94 2.22 11.10 -9.48
N ASN A 95 1.33 11.92 -8.90
CA ASN A 95 1.57 12.59 -7.63
C ASN A 95 1.10 11.71 -6.47
N CYS A 96 1.85 11.72 -5.38
CA CYS A 96 1.48 11.01 -4.16
C CYS A 96 0.13 11.51 -3.63
N VAL A 97 -0.84 10.59 -3.46
CA VAL A 97 -2.19 10.89 -2.97
C VAL A 97 -2.23 11.58 -1.59
N VAL A 98 -1.17 11.39 -0.78
CA VAL A 98 -1.08 11.96 0.57
C VAL A 98 -0.46 13.37 0.59
N CYS A 99 0.58 13.63 -0.21
CA CYS A 99 1.37 14.85 -0.07
C CYS A 99 1.64 15.59 -1.38
N ALA A 100 1.01 15.16 -2.48
CA ALA A 100 1.12 15.71 -3.82
C ALA A 100 2.54 15.79 -4.40
N THR A 101 3.53 15.18 -3.75
CA THR A 101 4.89 15.10 -4.28
C THR A 101 4.94 14.06 -5.39
N PRO A 102 5.64 14.32 -6.50
CA PRO A 102 5.81 13.34 -7.57
C PRO A 102 6.33 12.01 -7.03
N LEU A 103 5.76 10.92 -7.52
CA LEU A 103 6.27 9.58 -7.27
C LEU A 103 7.53 9.35 -8.10
N THR A 104 8.39 8.46 -7.63
CA THR A 104 9.54 7.98 -8.41
C THR A 104 9.34 6.50 -8.70
N ARG A 105 9.47 6.13 -9.98
CA ARG A 105 9.37 4.75 -10.42
C ARG A 105 10.57 3.99 -9.91
N ARG A 106 10.33 2.78 -9.39
CA ARG A 106 11.43 1.86 -9.13
C ARG A 106 12.00 1.41 -10.49
N PRO A 107 13.32 1.46 -10.71
CA PRO A 107 13.90 0.74 -11.83
C PRO A 107 13.45 -0.71 -11.73
N ASP A 108 12.99 -1.31 -12.84
CA ASP A 108 12.62 -2.71 -12.85
C ASP A 108 13.79 -3.51 -12.25
N PRO A 109 13.53 -4.41 -11.27
CA PRO A 109 14.58 -5.31 -10.84
C PRO A 109 15.12 -6.00 -12.09
N PRO A 110 16.46 -6.17 -12.24
CA PRO A 110 17.01 -6.83 -13.39
C PRO A 110 16.28 -8.15 -13.57
N THR A 111 15.61 -8.32 -14.71
CA THR A 111 14.81 -9.52 -14.98
C THR A 111 15.72 -10.69 -14.69
N PRO A 112 15.40 -11.59 -13.73
CA PRO A 112 16.24 -12.75 -13.51
C PRO A 112 16.34 -13.43 -14.87
N ARG A 113 17.56 -13.51 -15.42
CA ARG A 113 17.82 -14.06 -16.75
C ARG A 113 17.00 -15.34 -16.81
N ALA A 114 15.99 -15.37 -17.68
CA ALA A 114 15.22 -16.57 -17.88
C ALA A 114 16.25 -17.66 -18.13
N ASN A 115 16.34 -18.64 -17.24
CA ASN A 115 17.04 -19.87 -17.56
C ASN A 115 16.22 -20.44 -18.70
N ILE A 116 16.63 -20.14 -19.94
CA ILE A 116 16.09 -20.76 -21.13
C ILE A 116 16.45 -22.23 -20.97
N VAL A 117 15.51 -22.99 -20.43
CA VAL A 117 15.55 -24.44 -20.51
C VAL A 117 15.29 -24.73 -21.98
N HIS A 118 16.36 -24.84 -22.75
CA HIS A 118 16.31 -25.47 -24.06
C HIS A 118 15.92 -26.93 -23.81
N LEU A 119 14.66 -27.26 -24.10
CA LEU A 119 14.20 -28.64 -24.28
C LEU A 119 14.54 -29.10 -25.69
#